data_AF-A0A3P3TX09-F1
#
_entry.id   AF-A0A3P3TX09-F1
#
_cell.length_a   1.000
_cell.length_b   1.000
_cell.length_c   1.000
_cell.angle_alpha   90.00
_cell.angle_beta   90.00
_cell.angle_gamma   90.00
#
_symmetry.space_group_name_H-M   'P 1'
#
loop_
_entity.id
_entity.type
_entity.pdbx_description
1 polymer ?
#
loop_
_entity_poly.entity_id
_entity_poly.type
_entity_poly.pdbx_seq_one_letter_code
_entity_poly.pdbx_strand_id
1 'polypeptide(L)'
;MRRKSTSLISLEITSLGVDVPLIDVTQERRLQRLLHSCGHNSHTHLYYLGDKKWFWDSKHEACIVYRSLGNRSIALGDPLGKPEAIPRVIGQFMDHCRAHGHIPAFYQAKSSCLPLYKQHGLHYAKIGEEAQVDLAKFHLHGKAWLKLRGRINKLKRTGFSFEVLLPPFEDRFLSRLHAISEEWLGQRKEKSFSVGSFSRAYVKRFPVAVLIGPDGEYEAFASLGGDPPSCLSDSREPAVTRQITVDLMRYTKACPHGAMDVLFASLFMWAQEQRYDFCSLGMAPLANVNDLLFAKWVYKYGNKFYNFKGLYDYKNKFAPAWQDVYLVYPPSVLPVTLTVLMLMIHTASGTRKPAKDKMLSNFVS
;
A
#
# COMPACT_ATOMS: atom_id res chain seq x y z
N MET A 1 -14.72 31.28 42.09
CA MET A 1 -13.25 31.19 41.99
C MET A 1 -12.88 29.78 41.54
N ARG A 2 -12.05 29.64 40.48
CA ARG A 2 -11.49 28.41 39.87
C ARG A 2 -12.46 27.38 39.24
N ARG A 3 -12.83 27.63 37.97
CA ARG A 3 -13.08 26.59 36.94
C ARG A 3 -12.39 27.01 35.63
N LYS A 4 -11.10 26.70 35.50
CA LYS A 4 -10.32 26.72 34.23
C LYS A 4 -9.07 25.86 34.46
N SER A 5 -9.07 24.58 34.09
CA SER A 5 -7.81 23.81 34.06
C SER A 5 -7.82 22.50 33.27
N THR A 6 -8.84 22.19 32.46
CA THR A 6 -8.87 20.91 31.72
C THR A 6 -9.05 21.03 30.22
N SER A 7 -9.28 22.24 29.68
CA SER A 7 -9.39 22.46 28.23
C SER A 7 -8.09 22.95 27.58
N LEU A 8 -7.04 23.24 28.35
CA LEU A 8 -5.76 23.75 27.84
C LEU A 8 -4.78 22.62 27.46
N ILE A 9 -4.86 21.46 28.13
CA ILE A 9 -3.94 20.33 27.90
C ILE A 9 -4.14 19.70 26.51
N SER A 10 -5.35 19.74 25.95
CA SER A 10 -5.61 19.21 24.60
C SER A 10 -5.23 20.17 23.46
N LEU A 11 -4.99 21.45 23.77
CA LEU A 11 -4.56 22.45 22.78
C LEU A 11 -3.04 22.66 22.77
N GLU A 12 -2.35 22.40 23.89
CA GLU A 12 -0.88 22.54 23.99
C GLU A 12 -0.08 21.38 23.37
N ILE A 13 -0.64 20.18 23.21
CA ILE A 13 0.08 19.03 22.60
C ILE A 13 0.35 19.25 21.10
N THR A 14 -0.36 20.17 20.45
CA THR A 14 -0.09 20.54 19.04
C THR A 14 1.12 21.46 18.88
N SER A 15 1.68 21.98 19.97
CA SER A 15 2.83 22.92 19.97
C SER A 15 4.18 22.26 20.32
N LEU A 16 4.14 20.99 20.75
CA LEU A 16 5.31 20.13 20.88
C LEU A 16 5.21 19.15 19.71
N GLY A 17 6.19 19.11 18.80
CA GLY A 17 6.20 18.29 17.57
C GLY A 17 6.21 16.76 17.80
N VAL A 18 5.34 16.25 18.66
CA VAL A 18 5.12 14.83 18.90
C VAL A 18 4.19 14.34 17.79
N ASP A 19 4.79 13.76 16.75
CA ASP A 19 4.05 13.07 15.70
C ASP A 19 3.18 11.97 16.33
N VAL A 20 1.85 12.16 16.27
CA VAL A 20 0.90 11.14 16.70
C VAL A 20 1.07 9.92 15.78
N PRO A 21 1.32 8.72 16.33
CA PRO A 21 1.54 7.53 15.51
C PRO A 21 0.26 7.19 14.74
N LEU A 22 0.40 6.95 13.43
CA LEU A 22 -0.72 6.59 12.55
C LEU A 22 -1.41 5.28 12.93
N ILE A 23 -0.67 4.38 13.58
CA ILE A 23 -1.19 3.10 14.08
C ILE A 23 -0.86 2.94 15.56
N ASP A 24 -1.66 2.16 16.27
CA ASP A 24 -1.43 1.85 17.67
C ASP A 24 -0.07 1.13 17.87
N VAL A 25 0.68 1.54 18.89
CA VAL A 25 2.05 1.07 19.17
C VAL A 25 2.08 -0.44 19.44
N THR A 26 1.04 -1.00 20.03
CA THR A 26 0.95 -2.45 20.28
C THR A 26 0.77 -3.21 18.97
N GLN A 27 -0.06 -2.69 18.06
CA GLN A 27 -0.24 -3.25 16.72
C GLN A 27 1.07 -3.19 15.93
N GLU A 28 1.76 -2.05 15.97
CA GLU A 28 3.04 -1.85 15.30
C GLU A 28 4.10 -2.86 15.78
N ARG A 29 4.26 -3.01 17.10
CA ARG A 29 5.20 -3.99 17.67
C ARG A 29 4.87 -5.44 17.32
N ARG A 30 3.58 -5.78 17.17
CA ARG A 30 3.16 -7.12 16.74
C ARG A 30 3.44 -7.33 15.25
N LEU A 31 3.11 -6.34 14.41
CA LEU A 31 3.39 -6.38 12.99
C LEU A 31 4.90 -6.56 12.74
N GLN A 32 5.76 -5.77 13.40
CA GLN A 32 7.21 -5.85 13.21
C GLN A 32 7.77 -7.25 13.55
N ARG A 33 7.28 -7.87 14.63
CA ARG A 33 7.64 -9.26 14.96
C ARG A 33 7.19 -10.25 13.90
N LEU A 34 5.97 -10.06 13.37
CA LEU A 34 5.43 -10.94 12.35
C LEU A 34 6.23 -10.84 11.05
N LEU A 35 6.49 -9.60 10.59
CA LEU A 35 7.28 -9.31 9.39
C LEU A 35 8.71 -9.85 9.49
N HIS A 36 9.30 -9.86 10.68
CA HIS A 36 10.60 -10.51 10.90
C HIS A 36 10.57 -12.02 10.59
N SER A 37 9.48 -12.70 10.95
CA SER A 37 9.33 -14.14 10.76
C SER A 37 8.81 -14.57 9.38
N CYS A 38 7.90 -13.79 8.77
CA CYS A 38 7.21 -14.20 7.54
C CYS A 38 7.54 -13.33 6.31
N GLY A 39 8.35 -12.29 6.48
CA GLY A 39 8.68 -11.34 5.42
C GLY A 39 7.53 -10.36 5.11
N HIS A 40 7.78 -9.49 4.14
CA HIS A 40 6.81 -8.52 3.64
C HIS A 40 6.08 -9.03 2.40
N ASN A 41 4.89 -8.47 2.16
CA ASN A 41 4.19 -8.54 0.89
C ASN A 41 3.88 -7.12 0.38
N SER A 42 3.32 -7.02 -0.82
CA SER A 42 3.05 -5.74 -1.49
C SER A 42 1.97 -4.86 -0.88
N HIS A 43 1.28 -5.31 0.17
CA HIS A 43 0.31 -4.51 0.92
C HIS A 43 0.79 -4.10 2.31
N THR A 44 1.85 -4.71 2.83
CA THR A 44 2.29 -4.52 4.23
C THR A 44 2.58 -3.07 4.60
N HIS A 45 3.11 -2.28 3.65
CA HIS A 45 3.38 -0.86 3.88
C HIS A 45 2.09 -0.05 4.08
N LEU A 46 0.99 -0.43 3.41
CA LEU A 46 -0.31 0.22 3.55
C LEU A 46 -0.91 0.03 4.95
N TYR A 47 -0.45 -0.94 5.73
CA TYR A 47 -0.95 -1.16 7.09
C TYR A 47 -0.63 0.03 8.01
N TYR A 48 0.40 0.81 7.68
CA TYR A 48 0.82 2.01 8.41
C TYR A 48 -0.02 3.26 8.08
N LEU A 49 -0.99 3.20 7.17
CA LEU A 49 -1.84 4.36 6.83
C LEU A 49 -2.81 4.77 7.95
N GLY A 50 -3.04 3.93 8.95
CA GLY A 50 -3.93 4.25 10.08
C GLY A 50 -5.42 4.25 9.78
N ASP A 51 -5.82 3.84 8.57
CA ASP A 51 -7.21 3.86 8.09
C ASP A 51 -7.88 2.48 8.11
N LYS A 52 -7.20 1.48 8.65
CA LYS A 52 -7.64 0.09 8.76
C LYS A 52 -7.62 -0.40 10.21
N LYS A 53 -8.46 -1.40 10.48
CA LYS A 53 -8.53 -2.16 11.73
C LYS A 53 -7.71 -3.44 11.59
N TRP A 54 -7.38 -4.00 12.74
CA TRP A 54 -6.59 -5.21 12.88
C TRP A 54 -7.45 -6.32 13.48
N PHE A 55 -7.39 -7.51 12.90
CA PHE A 55 -7.94 -8.72 13.48
C PHE A 55 -6.82 -9.74 13.63
N TRP A 56 -6.47 -10.10 14.85
CA TRP A 56 -5.45 -11.09 15.14
C TRP A 56 -6.10 -12.43 15.44
N ASP A 57 -5.44 -13.50 15.06
CA ASP A 57 -5.85 -14.82 15.54
C ASP A 57 -5.60 -14.94 17.05
N SER A 58 -6.23 -15.92 17.68
CA SER A 58 -6.12 -16.21 19.10
C SER A 58 -4.69 -16.35 19.63
N LYS A 59 -3.72 -16.74 18.78
CA LYS A 59 -2.30 -16.92 19.16
C LYS A 59 -1.40 -15.75 18.76
N HIS A 60 -1.91 -14.73 18.06
CA HIS A 60 -1.14 -13.61 17.53
C HIS A 60 0.00 -14.03 16.58
N GLU A 61 -0.21 -15.10 15.81
CA GLU A 61 0.69 -15.64 14.79
C GLU A 61 0.25 -15.30 13.37
N ALA A 62 -0.95 -14.75 13.20
CA ALA A 62 -1.43 -14.18 11.96
C ALA A 62 -2.42 -13.04 12.20
N CYS A 63 -2.54 -12.14 11.23
CA CYS A 63 -3.48 -11.03 11.26
C CYS A 63 -4.14 -10.77 9.90
N ILE A 64 -5.35 -10.24 9.96
CA ILE A 64 -6.09 -9.66 8.85
C ILE A 64 -6.22 -8.15 9.10
N VAL A 65 -5.80 -7.35 8.12
CA VAL A 65 -5.95 -5.89 8.16
C VAL A 65 -7.11 -5.51 7.25
N TYR A 66 -8.13 -4.86 7.81
CA TYR A 66 -9.41 -4.66 7.13
C TYR A 66 -10.04 -3.31 7.43
N ARG A 67 -10.99 -2.87 6.61
CA ARG A 67 -11.81 -1.67 6.88
C ARG A 67 -13.28 -2.05 6.85
N SER A 68 -14.08 -1.42 7.71
CA SER A 68 -15.54 -1.59 7.72
C SER A 68 -16.25 -0.33 7.24
N LEU A 69 -17.28 -0.50 6.41
CA LEU A 69 -18.21 0.55 6.01
C LEU A 69 -19.61 -0.06 5.95
N GLY A 70 -20.54 0.48 6.75
CA GLY A 70 -21.81 -0.18 7.02
C GLY A 70 -21.58 -1.58 7.61
N ASN A 71 -22.31 -2.58 7.12
CA ASN A 71 -22.15 -3.98 7.52
C ASN A 71 -21.16 -4.77 6.66
N ARG A 72 -20.25 -4.12 5.93
CA ARG A 72 -19.22 -4.79 5.11
C ARG A 72 -17.87 -4.63 5.76
N SER A 73 -17.14 -5.72 5.93
CA SER A 73 -15.76 -5.73 6.42
C SER A 73 -14.85 -6.28 5.33
N ILE A 74 -14.04 -5.40 4.73
CA ILE A 74 -13.20 -5.73 3.57
C ILE A 74 -11.74 -5.77 4.02
N ALA A 75 -11.15 -6.96 3.96
CA ALA A 75 -9.73 -7.20 4.18
C ALA A 75 -8.89 -6.72 2.99
N LEU A 76 -7.70 -6.20 3.27
CA LEU A 76 -6.69 -5.81 2.28
C LEU A 76 -5.67 -6.94 2.13
N GLY A 77 -5.73 -7.64 0.99
CA GLY A 77 -4.93 -8.81 0.69
C GLY A 77 -5.39 -10.06 1.46
N ASP A 78 -4.53 -11.08 1.41
CA ASP A 78 -4.63 -12.26 2.26
C ASP A 78 -4.11 -11.98 3.67
N PRO A 79 -4.40 -12.84 4.66
CA PRO A 79 -3.83 -12.68 5.99
C PRO A 79 -2.30 -12.72 5.97
N LEU A 80 -1.68 -11.89 6.80
CA LEU A 80 -0.24 -11.92 7.05
C LEU A 80 0.02 -12.84 8.25
N GLY A 81 0.97 -13.77 8.14
CA GLY A 81 1.42 -14.57 9.28
C GLY A 81 1.99 -15.92 8.90
N LYS A 82 2.19 -16.79 9.91
CA LYS A 82 2.71 -18.14 9.69
C LYS A 82 1.74 -18.98 8.85
N PRO A 83 2.20 -19.83 7.91
CA PRO A 83 1.33 -20.65 7.07
C PRO A 83 0.27 -21.45 7.85
N GLU A 84 0.66 -22.07 8.96
CA GLU A 84 -0.21 -22.86 9.84
C GLU A 84 -1.24 -22.01 10.62
N ALA A 85 -1.04 -20.69 10.71
CA ALA A 85 -1.95 -19.76 11.35
C ALA A 85 -2.97 -19.16 10.37
N ILE A 86 -2.73 -19.21 9.06
CA ILE A 86 -3.61 -18.64 8.03
C ILE A 86 -5.03 -19.24 8.06
N PRO A 87 -5.25 -20.57 8.09
CA PRO A 87 -6.61 -21.12 8.17
C PRO A 87 -7.35 -20.69 9.44
N ARG A 88 -6.62 -20.60 10.56
CA ARG A 88 -7.17 -20.23 11.86
C ARG A 88 -7.64 -18.77 11.89
N VAL A 89 -6.83 -17.84 11.40
CA VAL A 89 -7.20 -16.41 11.39
C VAL A 89 -8.37 -16.14 10.45
N ILE A 90 -8.43 -16.83 9.31
CA ILE A 90 -9.58 -16.73 8.38
C ILE A 90 -10.84 -17.22 9.08
N GLY A 91 -10.84 -18.43 9.65
CA GLY A 91 -12.01 -18.97 10.36
C GLY A 91 -12.50 -18.05 11.48
N GLN A 92 -11.59 -17.59 12.33
CA GLN A 92 -11.92 -16.68 13.44
C GLN A 92 -12.45 -15.32 12.95
N PHE A 93 -11.94 -14.79 11.84
CA PHE A 93 -12.44 -13.56 11.25
C PHE A 93 -13.85 -13.74 10.66
N MET A 94 -14.11 -14.88 10.03
CA MET A 94 -15.44 -15.23 9.53
C MET A 94 -16.46 -15.31 10.67
N ASP A 95 -16.11 -15.94 11.79
CA ASP A 95 -16.96 -16.03 12.99
C ASP A 95 -17.15 -14.65 13.63
N HIS A 96 -16.10 -13.84 13.72
CA HIS A 96 -16.18 -12.47 14.18
C HIS A 96 -17.15 -11.63 13.34
N CYS A 97 -17.05 -11.72 12.01
CA CYS A 97 -17.98 -11.02 11.12
C CYS A 97 -19.42 -11.51 11.32
N ARG A 98 -19.65 -12.82 11.42
CA ARG A 98 -20.98 -13.39 11.66
C ARG A 98 -21.59 -12.89 12.97
N ALA A 99 -20.82 -12.91 14.06
CA ALA A 99 -21.27 -12.46 15.39
C ALA A 99 -21.67 -10.98 15.43
N HIS A 100 -21.10 -10.15 14.55
CA HIS A 100 -21.37 -8.71 14.48
C HIS A 100 -22.29 -8.33 13.31
N GLY A 101 -22.91 -9.30 12.63
CA GLY A 101 -23.76 -9.04 11.45
C GLY A 101 -23.01 -8.40 10.28
N HIS A 102 -21.70 -8.58 10.22
CA HIS A 102 -20.85 -8.09 9.13
C HIS A 102 -20.70 -9.15 8.03
N ILE A 103 -20.59 -8.67 6.80
CA ILE A 103 -20.36 -9.46 5.61
C ILE A 103 -18.87 -9.29 5.23
N PRO A 104 -18.05 -10.35 5.37
CA PRO A 104 -16.61 -10.29 5.08
C PRO A 104 -16.35 -10.31 3.58
N ALA A 105 -15.27 -9.67 3.14
CA ALA A 105 -14.72 -9.78 1.79
C ALA A 105 -13.20 -9.62 1.85
N PHE A 106 -12.47 -10.19 0.88
CA PHE A 106 -11.01 -10.05 0.78
C PHE A 106 -10.66 -9.46 -0.58
N TYR A 107 -10.03 -8.30 -0.58
CA TYR A 107 -9.69 -7.54 -1.77
C TYR A 107 -8.22 -7.69 -2.12
N GLN A 108 -7.92 -8.03 -3.38
CA GLN A 108 -6.58 -8.40 -3.86
C GLN A 108 -6.01 -9.67 -3.20
N ALA A 109 -6.89 -10.64 -2.94
CA ALA A 109 -6.50 -11.99 -2.53
C ALA A 109 -5.68 -12.68 -3.62
N LYS A 110 -4.76 -13.56 -3.23
CA LYS A 110 -3.93 -14.36 -4.14
C LYS A 110 -4.54 -15.73 -4.39
N SER A 111 -4.12 -16.35 -5.49
CA SER A 111 -4.57 -17.70 -5.89
C SER A 111 -4.33 -18.76 -4.81
N SER A 112 -3.24 -18.63 -4.04
CA SER A 112 -2.85 -19.56 -2.98
C SER A 112 -3.87 -19.69 -1.84
N CYS A 113 -4.61 -18.63 -1.52
CA CYS A 113 -5.60 -18.63 -0.43
C CYS A 113 -7.02 -19.00 -0.90
N LEU A 114 -7.29 -19.04 -2.21
CA LEU A 114 -8.62 -19.33 -2.76
C LEU A 114 -9.23 -20.66 -2.29
N PRO A 115 -8.48 -21.78 -2.15
CA PRO A 115 -9.03 -23.02 -1.62
C PRO A 115 -9.58 -22.85 -0.20
N LEU A 116 -8.87 -22.10 0.66
CA LEU A 116 -9.30 -21.84 2.03
C LEU A 116 -10.58 -20.98 2.06
N TYR A 117 -10.65 -19.95 1.23
CA TYR A 117 -11.87 -19.12 1.14
C TYR A 117 -13.08 -19.92 0.66
N LYS A 118 -12.89 -20.83 -0.30
CA LYS A 118 -13.94 -21.74 -0.78
C LYS A 118 -14.47 -22.66 0.34
N GLN A 119 -13.60 -23.16 1.21
CA GLN A 119 -14.01 -23.97 2.38
C GLN A 119 -14.96 -23.20 3.32
N HIS A 120 -14.86 -21.87 3.35
CA HIS A 120 -15.77 -20.99 4.09
C HIS A 120 -17.00 -20.53 3.28
N GLY A 121 -17.28 -21.16 2.14
CA GLY A 121 -18.43 -20.85 1.29
C GLY A 121 -18.32 -19.52 0.52
N LEU A 122 -17.12 -18.95 0.42
CA LEU A 122 -16.89 -17.73 -0.34
C LEU A 122 -16.64 -18.01 -1.82
N HIS A 123 -17.12 -17.11 -2.66
CA HIS A 123 -16.84 -17.07 -4.08
C HIS A 123 -15.69 -16.11 -4.35
N TYR A 124 -15.08 -16.21 -5.53
CA TYR A 124 -14.06 -15.27 -5.96
C TYR A 124 -14.24 -14.89 -7.42
N ALA A 125 -13.85 -13.67 -7.76
CA ALA A 125 -13.77 -13.15 -9.13
C ALA A 125 -12.36 -12.57 -9.35
N LYS A 126 -11.73 -12.87 -10.49
CA LYS A 126 -10.46 -12.23 -10.87
C LYS A 126 -10.74 -10.75 -11.13
N ILE A 127 -9.98 -9.86 -10.51
CA ILE A 127 -10.18 -8.40 -10.62
C ILE A 127 -9.03 -7.68 -11.34
N GLY A 128 -7.94 -8.39 -11.61
CA GLY A 128 -6.79 -7.89 -12.34
C GLY A 128 -5.57 -8.73 -12.06
N GLU A 129 -4.41 -8.13 -12.24
CA GLU A 129 -3.11 -8.76 -12.01
C GLU A 129 -2.16 -7.77 -11.34
N GLU A 130 -1.28 -8.26 -10.49
CA GLU A 130 -0.16 -7.51 -9.95
C GLU A 130 1.10 -7.71 -10.80
N ALA A 131 1.80 -6.62 -11.11
CA ALA A 131 3.06 -6.66 -11.81
C ALA A 131 4.22 -6.81 -10.83
N GLN A 132 4.93 -7.92 -10.91
CA GLN A 132 6.12 -8.24 -10.09
C GLN A 132 7.35 -8.30 -11.00
N VAL A 133 8.32 -7.41 -10.79
CA VAL A 133 9.61 -7.46 -11.50
C VAL A 133 10.53 -8.41 -10.76
N ASP A 134 10.95 -9.48 -11.43
CA ASP A 134 12.00 -10.40 -10.96
C ASP A 134 13.35 -9.70 -11.10
N LEU A 135 13.91 -9.26 -9.98
CA LEU A 135 15.12 -8.45 -9.96
C LEU A 135 16.36 -9.27 -10.33
N ALA A 136 16.38 -10.59 -10.10
CA ALA A 136 17.48 -11.43 -10.57
C ALA A 136 17.56 -11.51 -12.10
N LYS A 137 16.41 -11.39 -12.78
CA LYS A 137 16.32 -11.41 -14.25
C LYS A 137 16.33 -10.04 -14.90
N PHE A 138 16.13 -8.96 -14.14
CA PHE A 138 16.09 -7.61 -14.69
C PHE A 138 17.47 -7.19 -15.22
N HIS A 139 17.51 -6.71 -16.47
CA HIS A 139 18.72 -6.16 -17.07
C HIS A 139 18.36 -5.11 -18.13
N LEU A 140 19.34 -4.30 -18.53
CA LEU A 140 19.16 -3.29 -19.58
C LEU A 140 19.87 -3.64 -20.90
N HIS A 141 20.50 -4.81 -21.01
CA HIS A 141 21.19 -5.27 -22.22
C HIS A 141 20.24 -5.79 -23.31
N GLY A 142 20.60 -5.65 -24.59
CA GLY A 142 19.83 -6.18 -25.73
C GLY A 142 18.89 -5.16 -26.39
N LYS A 143 18.23 -5.61 -27.49
CA LYS A 143 17.38 -4.75 -28.35
C LYS A 143 16.07 -4.34 -27.68
N ALA A 144 15.46 -5.22 -26.88
CA ALA A 144 14.21 -4.94 -26.18
C ALA A 144 14.29 -3.69 -25.28
N TRP A 145 15.46 -3.45 -24.68
CA TRP A 145 15.70 -2.36 -23.73
C TRP A 145 16.28 -1.09 -24.35
N LEU A 146 16.48 -1.04 -25.68
CA LEU A 146 17.11 0.09 -26.36
C LEU A 146 16.40 1.42 -26.07
N LYS A 147 15.06 1.41 -26.11
CA LYS A 147 14.24 2.61 -25.81
C LYS A 147 14.44 3.09 -24.37
N LEU A 148 14.51 2.17 -23.40
CA LEU A 148 14.70 2.50 -21.99
C LEU A 148 16.11 3.04 -21.73
N ARG A 149 17.15 2.36 -22.25
CA ARG A 149 18.54 2.86 -22.19
C ARG A 149 18.71 4.24 -22.83
N GLY A 150 18.06 4.47 -23.97
CA GLY A 150 18.08 5.78 -24.64
C GLY A 150 17.51 6.88 -23.75
N ARG A 151 16.43 6.61 -23.02
CA ARG A 151 15.82 7.56 -22.06
C ARG A 151 16.72 7.82 -20.86
N ILE A 152 17.32 6.78 -20.28
CA ILE A 152 18.28 6.91 -19.16
C ILE A 152 19.45 7.81 -19.59
N ASN A 153 20.07 7.50 -20.73
CA ASN A 153 21.20 8.27 -21.25
C ASN A 153 20.82 9.71 -21.61
N LYS A 154 19.58 9.96 -22.04
CA LYS A 154 19.08 11.31 -22.32
C LYS A 154 18.89 12.09 -21.02
N LEU A 155 18.22 11.52 -20.03
CA LEU A 155 17.98 12.19 -18.73
C LEU A 155 19.31 12.56 -18.04
N LYS A 156 20.26 11.62 -18.03
CA LYS A 156 21.61 11.86 -17.46
C LYS A 156 22.33 13.00 -18.17
N ARG A 157 22.24 13.08 -19.50
CA ARG A 157 22.83 14.19 -20.28
C ARG A 157 22.17 15.54 -20.02
N THR A 158 20.91 15.55 -19.62
CA THR A 158 20.18 16.76 -19.22
C THR A 158 20.40 17.14 -17.75
N GLY A 159 21.34 16.50 -17.05
CA GLY A 159 21.70 16.83 -15.66
C GLY A 159 20.79 16.23 -14.59
N PHE A 160 19.85 15.34 -14.96
CA PHE A 160 19.07 14.62 -13.97
C PHE A 160 19.88 13.51 -13.31
N SER A 161 19.70 13.33 -12.01
CA SER A 161 20.29 12.23 -11.23
C SER A 161 19.24 11.50 -10.40
N PHE A 162 19.61 10.34 -9.87
CA PHE A 162 18.75 9.46 -9.09
C PHE A 162 19.43 9.12 -7.77
N GLU A 163 18.64 9.06 -6.71
CA GLU A 163 19.09 8.65 -5.37
C GLU A 163 17.96 7.94 -4.62
N VAL A 164 18.30 7.06 -3.68
CA VAL A 164 17.36 6.56 -2.67
C VAL A 164 17.78 7.07 -1.30
N LEU A 165 16.92 7.89 -0.71
CA LEU A 165 17.12 8.48 0.61
C LEU A 165 16.45 7.60 1.67
N LEU A 166 17.12 7.41 2.80
CA LEU A 166 16.66 6.60 3.92
C LEU A 166 16.18 7.48 5.08
N PRO A 167 15.16 7.06 5.85
CA PRO A 167 14.78 7.76 7.07
C PRO A 167 15.89 7.69 8.14
N PRO A 168 15.94 8.64 9.10
CA PRO A 168 15.03 9.77 9.28
C PRO A 168 15.27 10.90 8.27
N PHE A 169 14.21 11.65 7.94
CA PHE A 169 14.27 12.77 7.01
C PHE A 169 14.13 14.12 7.72
N GLU A 170 14.81 15.14 7.19
CA GLU A 170 14.62 16.52 7.59
C GLU A 170 13.26 17.08 7.14
N ASP A 171 12.75 18.06 7.88
CA ASP A 171 11.48 18.74 7.57
C ASP A 171 11.50 19.43 6.21
N ARG A 172 12.65 19.95 5.78
CA ARG A 172 12.80 20.58 4.46
C ARG A 172 12.54 19.57 3.34
N PHE A 173 13.09 18.36 3.47
CA PHE A 173 12.86 17.29 2.49
C PHE A 173 11.39 16.89 2.44
N LEU A 174 10.77 16.62 3.59
CA LEU A 174 9.34 16.27 3.67
C LEU A 174 8.43 17.38 3.13
N SER A 175 8.79 18.65 3.35
CA SER A 175 8.09 19.81 2.79
C SER A 175 8.20 19.85 1.26
N ARG A 176 9.37 19.53 0.70
CA ARG A 176 9.54 19.43 -0.76
C ARG A 176 8.72 18.27 -1.34
N LEU A 177 8.74 17.09 -0.72
CA LEU A 177 7.90 15.97 -1.18
C LEU A 177 6.41 16.31 -1.15
N HIS A 178 5.97 17.03 -0.11
CA HIS A 178 4.59 17.52 -0.02
C HIS A 178 4.26 18.49 -1.17
N ALA A 179 5.16 19.40 -1.52
CA ALA A 179 4.97 20.32 -2.65
C ALA A 179 4.87 19.59 -4.00
N ILE A 180 5.76 18.63 -4.27
CA ILE A 180 5.69 17.76 -5.46
C ILE A 180 4.35 17.01 -5.49
N SER A 181 3.93 16.52 -4.33
CA SER A 181 2.68 15.80 -4.13
C SER A 181 1.45 16.65 -4.47
N GLU A 182 1.37 17.87 -3.96
CA GLU A 182 0.27 18.81 -4.23
C GLU A 182 0.21 19.23 -5.70
N GLU A 183 1.37 19.56 -6.30
CA GLU A 183 1.44 19.89 -7.72
C GLU A 183 0.96 18.73 -8.59
N TRP A 184 1.45 17.52 -8.30
CA TRP A 184 1.05 16.32 -9.01
C TRP A 184 -0.45 16.09 -8.86
N LEU A 185 -0.97 16.14 -7.63
CA LEU A 185 -2.38 15.84 -7.35
C LEU A 185 -3.32 16.82 -8.06
N GLY A 186 -2.99 18.12 -8.04
CA GLY A 186 -3.80 19.18 -8.65
C GLY A 186 -5.20 19.22 -8.03
N GLN A 187 -6.25 19.11 -8.86
CA GLN A 187 -7.64 19.08 -8.38
C GLN A 187 -8.12 17.69 -7.92
N ARG A 188 -7.28 16.66 -8.05
CA ARG A 188 -7.64 15.29 -7.65
C ARG A 188 -7.62 15.20 -6.12
N LYS A 189 -8.30 14.20 -5.58
CA LYS A 189 -8.26 13.90 -4.14
C LYS A 189 -7.37 12.69 -3.89
N GLU A 190 -6.78 12.66 -2.70
CA GLU A 190 -6.13 11.47 -2.18
C GLU A 190 -7.11 10.30 -2.11
N LYS A 191 -6.55 9.10 -2.30
CA LYS A 191 -7.27 7.83 -2.12
C LYS A 191 -6.91 7.25 -0.76
N SER A 192 -7.57 6.15 -0.38
CA SER A 192 -7.25 5.44 0.86
C SER A 192 -7.44 3.93 0.69
N PHE A 193 -7.39 3.21 1.82
CA PHE A 193 -7.56 1.77 1.95
C PHE A 193 -6.44 0.96 1.28
N SER A 194 -6.52 0.77 -0.03
CA SER A 194 -5.60 -0.03 -0.85
C SER A 194 -4.62 0.80 -1.68
N VAL A 195 -4.67 2.12 -1.53
CA VAL A 195 -3.80 3.07 -2.22
C VAL A 195 -3.19 4.01 -1.19
N GLY A 196 -1.87 4.17 -1.24
CA GLY A 196 -1.15 5.14 -0.40
C GLY A 196 -1.66 6.57 -0.60
N SER A 197 -1.69 7.33 0.49
CA SER A 197 -1.95 8.77 0.49
C SER A 197 -0.77 9.52 1.09
N PHE A 198 -0.46 10.71 0.58
CA PHE A 198 0.62 11.49 1.16
C PHE A 198 0.23 11.99 2.56
N SER A 199 0.99 11.58 3.56
CA SER A 199 1.10 12.28 4.83
C SER A 199 2.54 12.22 5.31
N ARG A 200 3.02 13.27 5.98
CA ARG A 200 4.40 13.29 6.51
C ARG A 200 4.67 12.08 7.40
N ALA A 201 3.72 11.76 8.28
CA ALA A 201 3.82 10.63 9.21
C ALA A 201 3.90 9.26 8.52
N TYR A 202 3.32 9.12 7.33
CA TYR A 202 3.37 7.88 6.54
C TYR A 202 4.64 7.81 5.70
N VAL A 203 4.92 8.85 4.91
CA VAL A 203 6.07 8.86 3.97
C VAL A 203 7.40 8.76 4.72
N LYS A 204 7.52 9.39 5.89
CA LYS A 204 8.76 9.35 6.68
C LYS A 204 9.16 7.97 7.21
N ARG A 205 8.28 6.96 7.09
CA ARG A 205 8.53 5.58 7.55
C ARG A 205 9.31 4.75 6.55
N PHE A 206 9.40 5.19 5.30
CA PHE A 206 9.87 4.38 4.19
C PHE A 206 11.03 5.06 3.47
N PRO A 207 11.96 4.29 2.86
CA PRO A 207 12.88 4.83 1.87
C PRO A 207 12.15 5.57 0.75
N VAL A 208 12.77 6.63 0.23
CA VAL A 208 12.22 7.44 -0.85
C VAL A 208 13.23 7.51 -1.99
N ALA A 209 12.86 6.95 -3.14
CA ALA A 209 13.59 7.14 -4.38
C ALA A 209 13.26 8.52 -4.96
N VAL A 210 14.25 9.29 -5.39
CA VAL A 210 14.07 10.63 -5.94
C VAL A 210 14.73 10.79 -7.31
N LEU A 211 14.14 11.63 -8.15
CA LEU A 211 14.85 12.25 -9.27
C LEU A 211 15.20 13.69 -8.90
N ILE A 212 16.46 14.04 -9.09
CA ILE A 212 17.01 15.36 -8.82
C ILE A 212 17.24 16.04 -10.16
N GLY A 213 16.74 17.27 -10.30
CA GLY A 213 16.89 18.11 -11.49
C GLY A 213 18.32 18.68 -11.63
N PRO A 214 18.63 19.29 -12.79
CA PRO A 214 19.93 19.89 -13.05
C PRO A 214 20.27 21.09 -12.14
N ASP A 215 19.26 21.68 -11.50
CA ASP A 215 19.37 22.74 -10.49
C ASP A 215 19.59 22.21 -9.07
N GLY A 216 19.60 20.88 -8.88
CA GLY A 216 19.74 20.23 -7.58
C GLY A 216 18.43 20.06 -6.82
N GLU A 217 17.28 20.46 -7.37
CA GLU A 217 15.98 20.33 -6.71
C GLU A 217 15.36 18.94 -6.96
N TYR A 218 14.60 18.43 -5.99
CA TYR A 218 13.87 17.17 -6.16
C TYR A 218 12.66 17.38 -7.06
N GLU A 219 12.55 16.63 -8.16
CA GLU A 219 11.48 16.81 -9.16
C GLU A 219 10.52 15.64 -9.25
N ALA A 220 10.92 14.47 -8.77
CA ALA A 220 10.03 13.33 -8.60
C ALA A 220 10.43 12.53 -7.38
N PHE A 221 9.46 11.81 -6.82
CA PHE A 221 9.72 10.83 -5.78
C PHE A 221 8.87 9.59 -5.94
N ALA A 222 9.38 8.48 -5.41
CA ALA A 222 8.62 7.27 -5.15
C ALA A 222 8.87 6.76 -3.72
N SER A 223 7.81 6.53 -2.95
CA SER A 223 7.94 5.91 -1.62
C SER A 223 7.99 4.39 -1.75
N LEU A 224 8.89 3.75 -1.01
CA LEU A 224 9.23 2.34 -1.16
C LEU A 224 8.79 1.54 0.07
N GLY A 225 7.69 0.79 -0.08
CA GLY A 225 7.22 -0.15 0.93
C GLY A 225 7.91 -1.51 0.84
N GLY A 226 7.87 -2.31 1.90
CA GLY A 226 8.43 -3.66 1.90
C GLY A 226 9.60 -3.81 2.87
N ASP A 227 10.49 -4.76 2.57
CA ASP A 227 11.62 -5.09 3.44
C ASP A 227 12.63 -3.93 3.55
N PRO A 228 13.26 -3.73 4.72
CA PRO A 228 14.27 -2.68 4.88
C PRO A 228 15.49 -2.95 3.97
N PRO A 229 16.12 -1.91 3.42
CA PRO A 229 17.32 -2.06 2.59
C PRO A 229 18.43 -2.83 3.32
N SER A 230 19.24 -3.59 2.58
CA SER A 230 20.28 -4.47 3.15
C SER A 230 21.33 -3.74 3.99
N CYS A 231 21.54 -2.44 3.74
CA CYS A 231 22.42 -1.59 4.54
C CYS A 231 21.86 -1.26 5.94
N LEU A 232 20.55 -1.46 6.16
CA LEU A 232 19.92 -1.40 7.46
C LEU A 232 19.80 -2.82 8.00
N SER A 233 20.41 -3.08 9.16
CA SER A 233 20.52 -4.37 9.84
C SER A 233 19.36 -5.34 9.54
N ASP A 234 19.62 -6.31 8.66
CA ASP A 234 18.70 -7.42 8.43
C ASP A 234 19.21 -8.65 9.18
N SER A 235 18.57 -8.95 10.31
CA SER A 235 18.85 -10.13 11.14
C SER A 235 17.95 -11.31 10.79
N ARG A 236 17.27 -11.27 9.64
CA ARG A 236 16.37 -12.34 9.22
C ARG A 236 17.12 -13.52 8.63
N GLU A 237 16.48 -14.68 8.69
CA GLU A 237 17.04 -15.89 8.12
C GLU A 237 17.23 -15.75 6.60
N PRO A 238 18.34 -16.26 6.03
CA PRO A 238 18.68 -16.10 4.61
C PRO A 238 17.64 -16.65 3.60
N ALA A 239 16.66 -17.43 4.07
CA ALA A 239 15.69 -18.12 3.23
C ALA A 239 14.41 -17.32 2.92
N VAL A 240 14.20 -16.15 3.53
CA VAL A 240 12.99 -15.34 3.29
C VAL A 240 13.19 -14.42 2.09
N THR A 241 12.32 -14.57 1.08
CA THR A 241 12.30 -13.70 -0.11
C THR A 241 12.15 -12.24 0.28
N ARG A 242 13.08 -11.39 -0.17
CA ARG A 242 13.08 -9.95 0.05
C ARG A 242 12.31 -9.26 -1.05
N GLN A 243 11.31 -8.47 -0.68
CA GLN A 243 10.43 -7.76 -1.60
C GLN A 243 10.37 -6.27 -1.30
N ILE A 244 10.29 -5.47 -2.35
CA ILE A 244 10.03 -4.04 -2.27
C ILE A 244 8.86 -3.66 -3.17
N THR A 245 8.13 -2.61 -2.83
CA THR A 245 6.93 -2.17 -3.55
C THR A 245 6.96 -0.67 -3.74
N VAL A 246 6.66 -0.22 -4.96
CA VAL A 246 6.44 1.19 -5.26
C VAL A 246 5.02 1.57 -4.88
N ASP A 247 4.86 2.54 -3.96
CA ASP A 247 3.55 2.99 -3.48
C ASP A 247 3.14 4.33 -4.10
N LEU A 248 3.56 5.44 -3.48
CA LEU A 248 3.39 6.76 -4.06
C LEU A 248 4.46 6.95 -5.13
N MET A 249 4.07 7.51 -6.26
CA MET A 249 5.01 7.95 -7.28
C MET A 249 4.47 9.24 -7.90
N ARG A 250 5.15 10.35 -7.63
CA ARG A 250 4.70 11.72 -7.97
C ARG A 250 5.84 12.53 -8.54
N TYR A 251 5.50 13.52 -9.36
CA TYR A 251 6.46 14.31 -10.11
C TYR A 251 5.91 15.69 -10.44
N THR A 252 6.80 16.66 -10.58
CA THR A 252 6.51 18.02 -11.02
C THR A 252 6.41 18.11 -12.54
N LYS A 253 5.89 19.22 -13.06
CA LYS A 253 5.88 19.52 -14.50
C LYS A 253 7.28 19.72 -15.09
N ALA A 254 8.30 19.93 -14.25
CA ALA A 254 9.69 20.05 -14.70
C ALA A 254 10.27 18.69 -15.15
N CYS A 255 9.67 17.57 -14.73
CA CYS A 255 10.11 16.25 -15.17
C CYS A 255 9.94 16.06 -16.68
N PRO A 256 11.03 15.77 -17.43
CA PRO A 256 10.95 15.55 -18.86
C PRO A 256 10.21 14.25 -19.20
N HIS A 257 9.71 14.16 -20.43
CA HIS A 257 9.02 12.96 -20.89
C HIS A 257 9.89 11.70 -20.75
N GLY A 258 9.38 10.70 -20.03
CA GLY A 258 10.06 9.44 -19.76
C GLY A 258 10.87 9.43 -18.45
N ALA A 259 10.85 10.50 -17.65
CA ALA A 259 11.47 10.54 -16.34
C ALA A 259 11.02 9.38 -15.44
N MET A 260 9.73 9.05 -15.43
CA MET A 260 9.21 7.93 -14.62
C MET A 260 9.75 6.57 -15.07
N ASP A 261 9.96 6.39 -16.38
CA ASP A 261 10.55 5.16 -16.89
C ASP A 261 12.01 5.01 -16.41
N VAL A 262 12.74 6.13 -16.32
CA VAL A 262 14.10 6.18 -15.76
C VAL A 262 14.09 5.98 -14.25
N LEU A 263 13.15 6.57 -13.52
CA LEU A 263 13.00 6.40 -12.07
C LEU A 263 12.78 4.92 -11.72
N PHE A 264 11.86 4.24 -12.41
CA PHE A 264 11.65 2.79 -12.23
C PHE A 264 12.90 1.98 -12.57
N ALA A 265 13.52 2.22 -13.72
CA ALA A 265 14.70 1.47 -14.13
C ALA A 265 15.88 1.64 -13.14
N SER A 266 16.09 2.86 -12.65
CA SER A 266 17.14 3.17 -11.67
C SER A 266 16.81 2.56 -10.32
N LEU A 267 15.54 2.56 -9.92
CA LEU A 267 15.05 1.88 -8.72
C LEU A 267 15.30 0.37 -8.78
N PHE A 268 15.05 -0.29 -9.92
CA PHE A 268 15.31 -1.72 -10.04
C PHE A 268 16.79 -2.05 -9.94
N MET A 269 17.67 -1.23 -10.53
CA MET A 269 19.12 -1.38 -10.39
C MET A 269 19.55 -1.22 -8.93
N TRP A 270 19.06 -0.20 -8.24
CA TRP A 270 19.31 -0.01 -6.82
C TRP A 270 18.78 -1.18 -5.98
N ALA A 271 17.59 -1.70 -6.30
CA ALA A 271 17.00 -2.83 -5.59
C ALA A 271 17.81 -4.13 -5.80
N GLN A 272 18.41 -4.34 -6.97
CA GLN A 272 19.37 -5.42 -7.21
C GLN A 272 20.61 -5.28 -6.32
N GLU A 273 21.18 -4.07 -6.23
CA GLU A 273 22.33 -3.79 -5.35
C GLU A 273 22.00 -4.05 -3.88
N GLN A 274 20.76 -3.79 -3.46
CA GLN A 274 20.23 -4.08 -2.13
C GLN A 274 19.74 -5.52 -1.94
N ARG A 275 19.97 -6.41 -2.92
CA ARG A 275 19.63 -7.85 -2.87
C ARG A 275 18.14 -8.12 -2.59
N TYR A 276 17.25 -7.32 -3.18
CA TYR A 276 15.83 -7.68 -3.25
C TYR A 276 15.61 -8.70 -4.36
N ASP A 277 14.69 -9.64 -4.15
CA ASP A 277 14.30 -10.65 -5.14
C ASP A 277 13.24 -10.11 -6.09
N PHE A 278 12.25 -9.38 -5.56
CA PHE A 278 11.12 -8.87 -6.33
C PHE A 278 10.82 -7.40 -6.04
N CYS A 279 10.40 -6.68 -7.09
CA CYS A 279 9.82 -5.34 -6.98
C CYS A 279 8.38 -5.34 -7.50
N SER A 280 7.40 -5.09 -6.63
CA SER A 280 6.01 -4.89 -7.04
C SER A 280 5.78 -3.48 -7.56
N LEU A 281 5.13 -3.39 -8.73
CA LEU A 281 4.62 -2.14 -9.29
C LEU A 281 3.13 -1.93 -8.97
N GLY A 282 2.57 -2.78 -8.11
CA GLY A 282 1.17 -2.83 -7.74
C GLY A 282 0.24 -3.42 -8.81
N MET A 283 -1.05 -3.36 -8.55
CA MET A 283 -2.09 -3.95 -9.40
C MET A 283 -2.36 -3.17 -10.70
N ALA A 284 -2.65 -3.88 -11.79
CA ALA A 284 -3.35 -3.39 -12.98
C ALA A 284 -4.78 -3.97 -12.95
N PRO A 285 -5.80 -3.16 -12.62
CA PRO A 285 -7.18 -3.62 -12.61
C PRO A 285 -7.64 -4.07 -14.00
N LEU A 286 -8.52 -5.07 -14.08
CA LEU A 286 -9.08 -5.64 -15.31
C LEU A 286 -8.09 -6.32 -16.28
N ALA A 287 -6.81 -6.43 -15.93
CA ALA A 287 -5.85 -7.20 -16.71
C ALA A 287 -6.30 -8.67 -16.80
N ASN A 288 -6.49 -9.16 -18.04
CA ASN A 288 -6.88 -10.53 -18.37
C ASN A 288 -8.05 -11.08 -17.52
N VAL A 289 -9.07 -10.25 -17.27
CA VAL A 289 -10.27 -10.65 -16.53
C VAL A 289 -11.31 -11.25 -17.47
N ASN A 290 -11.68 -12.50 -17.23
CA ASN A 290 -12.70 -13.23 -17.99
C ASN A 290 -14.10 -13.24 -17.33
N ASP A 291 -14.22 -12.73 -16.10
CA ASP A 291 -15.50 -12.72 -15.36
C ASP A 291 -16.45 -11.65 -15.91
N LEU A 292 -17.53 -12.09 -16.57
CA LEU A 292 -18.52 -11.21 -17.20
C LEU A 292 -19.22 -10.28 -16.20
N LEU A 293 -19.44 -10.68 -14.95
CA LEU A 293 -20.18 -9.87 -13.99
C LEU A 293 -19.31 -8.72 -13.46
N PHE A 294 -18.07 -9.01 -13.09
CA PHE A 294 -17.11 -7.98 -12.69
C PHE A 294 -16.79 -7.05 -13.86
N ALA A 295 -16.51 -7.60 -15.05
CA ALA A 295 -16.22 -6.81 -16.24
C ALA A 295 -17.39 -5.89 -16.62
N LYS A 296 -18.63 -6.38 -16.61
CA LYS A 296 -19.83 -5.56 -16.87
C LYS A 296 -19.98 -4.43 -15.84
N TRP A 297 -19.77 -4.72 -14.56
CA TRP A 297 -19.88 -3.71 -13.51
C TRP A 297 -18.82 -2.62 -13.66
N VAL A 298 -17.55 -3.00 -13.87
CA VAL A 298 -16.45 -2.03 -14.05
C VAL A 298 -16.59 -1.26 -15.37
N TYR A 299 -17.07 -1.88 -16.45
CA TYR A 299 -17.36 -1.15 -17.69
C TYR A 299 -18.45 -0.09 -17.47
N LYS A 300 -19.52 -0.44 -16.74
CA LYS A 300 -20.65 0.45 -16.47
C LYS A 300 -20.33 1.60 -15.50
N TYR A 301 -19.47 1.37 -14.51
CA TYR A 301 -19.24 2.32 -13.41
C TYR A 301 -17.77 2.76 -13.21
N GLY A 302 -16.80 2.04 -13.76
CA GLY A 302 -15.36 2.22 -13.52
C GLY A 302 -14.60 2.99 -14.60
N ASN A 303 -15.10 3.03 -15.84
CA ASN A 303 -14.39 3.66 -16.97
C ASN A 303 -14.19 5.19 -16.80
N LYS A 304 -14.95 5.81 -15.87
CA LYS A 304 -14.85 7.24 -15.53
C LYS A 304 -13.70 7.56 -14.56
N PHE A 305 -13.09 6.56 -13.92
CA PHE A 305 -12.17 6.75 -12.80
C PHE A 305 -10.73 6.29 -13.06
N TYR A 306 -10.45 5.52 -14.11
CA TYR A 306 -9.10 4.98 -14.36
C TYR A 306 -8.85 4.63 -15.84
N ASN A 307 -7.68 5.02 -16.37
CA ASN A 307 -7.13 4.50 -17.63
C ASN A 307 -6.42 3.16 -17.39
N PHE A 308 -7.19 2.09 -17.19
CA PHE A 308 -6.67 0.77 -16.82
C PHE A 308 -5.72 0.17 -17.86
N LYS A 309 -6.06 0.28 -19.16
CA LYS A 309 -5.23 -0.23 -20.25
C LYS A 309 -3.87 0.46 -20.31
N GLY A 310 -3.84 1.78 -20.18
CA GLY A 310 -2.59 2.54 -20.14
C GLY A 310 -1.68 2.14 -18.98
N LEU A 311 -2.25 1.81 -17.81
CA LEU A 311 -1.47 1.35 -16.65
C LEU A 311 -0.86 -0.03 -16.87
N TYR A 312 -1.61 -0.97 -17.45
CA TYR A 312 -1.11 -2.31 -17.81
C TYR A 312 0.01 -2.22 -18.85
N ASP A 313 -0.22 -1.50 -19.95
CA ASP A 313 0.76 -1.31 -21.03
C ASP A 313 2.02 -0.58 -20.52
N TYR A 314 1.85 0.37 -19.59
CA TYR A 314 2.97 1.05 -18.96
C TYR A 314 3.86 0.07 -18.17
N LYS A 315 3.27 -0.80 -17.36
CA LYS A 315 4.00 -1.79 -16.55
C LYS A 315 4.70 -2.85 -17.42
N ASN A 316 4.10 -3.23 -18.55
CA ASN A 316 4.72 -4.18 -19.50
C ASN A 316 6.06 -3.73 -20.08
N LYS A 317 6.38 -2.42 -20.05
CA LYS A 317 7.70 -1.93 -20.44
C LYS A 317 8.86 -2.55 -19.64
N PHE A 318 8.58 -3.06 -18.45
CA PHE A 318 9.56 -3.62 -17.52
C PHE A 318 9.54 -5.15 -17.48
N ALA A 319 8.80 -5.80 -18.38
CA ALA A 319 8.65 -7.25 -18.46
C ALA A 319 8.35 -7.93 -17.10
N PRO A 320 7.34 -7.46 -16.33
CA PRO A 320 7.00 -8.07 -15.06
C PRO A 320 6.39 -9.46 -15.25
N ALA A 321 6.55 -10.31 -14.23
CA ALA A 321 5.68 -11.46 -14.03
C ALA A 321 4.32 -10.96 -13.51
N TRP A 322 3.24 -11.38 -14.17
CA TRP A 322 1.89 -11.03 -13.77
C TRP A 322 1.33 -12.09 -12.82
N GLN A 323 0.82 -11.64 -11.67
CA GLN A 323 0.16 -12.49 -10.68
C GLN A 323 -1.32 -12.13 -10.59
N ASP A 324 -2.20 -13.10 -10.80
CA ASP A 324 -3.63 -12.91 -10.64
C ASP A 324 -3.99 -12.42 -9.23
N VAL A 325 -4.90 -11.45 -9.18
CA VAL A 325 -5.50 -10.97 -7.94
C VAL A 325 -7.02 -11.05 -8.02
N TYR A 326 -7.62 -11.39 -6.89
CA TYR A 326 -9.03 -11.73 -6.79
C TYR A 326 -9.76 -10.86 -5.78
N LEU A 327 -11.06 -10.67 -5.99
CA LEU A 327 -11.99 -10.26 -4.96
C LEU A 327 -12.71 -11.51 -4.48
N VAL A 328 -12.64 -11.77 -3.18
CA VAL A 328 -13.33 -12.88 -2.51
C VAL A 328 -14.50 -12.32 -1.73
N TYR A 329 -15.68 -12.92 -1.89
CA TYR A 329 -16.93 -12.39 -1.37
C TYR A 329 -17.98 -13.50 -1.17
N PRO A 330 -18.96 -13.32 -0.27
CA PRO A 330 -20.07 -14.25 -0.13
C PRO A 330 -20.95 -14.27 -1.38
N PRO A 331 -21.71 -15.35 -1.64
CA PRO A 331 -22.64 -15.39 -2.77
C PRO A 331 -23.60 -14.20 -2.81
N SER A 332 -23.99 -13.76 -4.02
CA SER A 332 -25.04 -12.76 -4.27
C SER A 332 -24.78 -11.31 -3.81
N VAL A 333 -23.59 -10.96 -3.30
CA VAL A 333 -23.30 -9.59 -2.81
C VAL A 333 -22.26 -8.81 -3.62
N LEU A 334 -21.87 -9.30 -4.80
CA LEU A 334 -20.77 -8.70 -5.59
C LEU A 334 -20.97 -7.20 -5.90
N PRO A 335 -22.09 -6.73 -6.48
CA PRO A 335 -22.22 -5.32 -6.84
C PRO A 335 -22.17 -4.38 -5.63
N VAL A 336 -22.79 -4.78 -4.52
CA VAL A 336 -22.77 -3.98 -3.27
C VAL A 336 -21.37 -3.93 -2.69
N THR A 337 -20.66 -5.07 -2.69
CA THR A 337 -19.28 -5.16 -2.19
C THR A 337 -18.34 -4.28 -3.03
N LEU A 338 -18.51 -4.26 -4.35
CA LEU A 338 -17.76 -3.38 -5.26
C LEU A 338 -18.05 -1.91 -5.03
N THR A 339 -19.32 -1.53 -4.85
CA THR A 339 -19.69 -0.14 -4.53
C THR A 339 -19.05 0.31 -3.22
N VAL A 340 -19.14 -0.51 -2.17
CA VAL A 340 -18.55 -0.20 -0.86
C VAL A 340 -17.02 -0.10 -0.96
N LEU A 341 -16.38 -1.03 -1.67
CA LEU A 341 -14.94 -0.99 -1.92
C LEU A 341 -14.53 0.30 -2.65
N MET A 342 -15.25 0.69 -3.71
CA MET A 342 -14.97 1.92 -4.45
C MET A 342 -15.14 3.16 -3.57
N LEU A 343 -16.17 3.20 -2.71
CA LEU A 343 -16.34 4.27 -1.74
C LEU A 343 -15.19 4.29 -0.72
N MET A 344 -14.74 3.14 -0.22
CA MET A 344 -13.58 3.09 0.69
C MET A 344 -12.33 3.66 0.03
N ILE A 345 -12.04 3.30 -1.22
CA ILE A 345 -10.84 3.75 -1.94
C ILE A 345 -10.90 5.25 -2.26
N HIS A 346 -12.06 5.78 -2.63
CA HIS A 346 -12.22 7.18 -3.08
C HIS A 346 -12.60 8.16 -1.97
N THR A 347 -12.88 7.69 -0.77
CA THR A 347 -13.05 8.55 0.40
C THR A 347 -11.70 8.71 1.08
N ALA A 348 -11.25 9.96 1.26
CA ALA A 348 -10.11 10.23 2.11
C ALA A 348 -10.37 9.63 3.50
N SER A 349 -9.36 9.01 4.11
CA SER A 349 -9.45 8.56 5.48
C SER A 349 -9.65 9.79 6.36
N GLY A 350 -10.90 10.04 6.78
CA GLY A 350 -11.16 11.05 7.79
C GLY A 350 -10.36 10.68 9.02
N THR A 351 -9.47 11.56 9.47
CA THR A 351 -8.80 11.44 10.77
C THR A 351 -9.89 11.21 11.80
N ARG A 352 -10.05 9.97 12.27
CA ARG A 352 -10.98 9.67 13.35
C ARG A 352 -10.52 10.50 14.53
N LYS A 353 -11.33 11.48 14.97
CA LYS A 353 -11.21 11.98 16.34
C LYS A 353 -11.25 10.75 17.26
N PRO A 354 -10.33 10.61 18.22
CA PRO A 354 -10.35 9.49 19.15
C PRO A 354 -11.75 9.43 19.77
N ALA A 355 -12.32 8.24 19.78
CA ALA A 355 -13.61 8.00 20.41
C ALA A 355 -13.49 8.48 21.86
N LYS A 356 -14.36 9.39 22.29
CA LYS A 356 -14.53 9.63 23.72
C LYS A 356 -14.99 8.31 24.33
N ASP A 357 -14.15 7.71 25.16
CA ASP A 357 -14.55 6.62 26.03
C ASP A 357 -15.78 7.06 26.84
N LYS A 358 -16.95 6.57 26.42
CA LYS A 358 -18.13 6.50 27.27
C LYS A 358 -18.05 5.18 28.03
N MET A 359 -17.09 5.10 28.95
CA MET A 359 -17.14 4.18 30.08
C MET A 359 -16.53 4.88 31.27
N LEU A 360 -17.39 5.12 32.27
CA LEU A 360 -17.17 5.46 33.69
C LEU A 360 -18.08 6.61 34.13
N SER A 361 -19.37 6.29 34.21
CA SER A 361 -20.28 6.93 35.17
C SER A 361 -21.33 5.89 35.55
N ASN A 362 -20.94 4.95 36.41
CA ASN A 362 -21.81 4.15 37.25
C ASN A 362 -20.94 3.50 38.31
N PHE A 363 -20.34 4.32 39.16
CA PHE A 363 -19.95 3.99 40.53
C PHE A 363 -19.65 5.32 41.24
N VAL A 364 -20.25 5.49 42.41
CA VAL A 364 -20.15 6.61 43.36
C VAL A 364 -21.02 7.84 43.02
N SER A 365 -22.28 7.79 43.44
CA SER A 365 -22.84 8.61 44.55
C SER A 365 -24.26 8.15 44.80
#